data_AF-A0A7Y0IE46-F1
#
_entry.id   AF-A0A7Y0IE46-F1
#
_cell.length_a   1.000
_cell.length_b   1.000
_cell.length_c   1.000
_cell.angle_alpha   90.00
_cell.angle_beta   90.00
_cell.angle_gamma   90.00
#
_symmetry.space_group_name_H-M   'P 1'
#
loop_
_entity.id
_entity.type
_entity.pdbx_description
1 polymer ?
#
loop_
_entity_poly.entity_id
_entity_poly.type
_entity_poly.pdbx_seq_one_letter_code
_entity_poly.pdbx_strand_id
1 'polypeptide(L)' 'MKIDQISEIGIDIEERLYIKPSIARFDLIYRTATEVLPLSVELSIAPPRILENL' A
#
# COMPACT_ATOMS: atom_id res chain seq x y z
N MET A 1 -6.62 19.67 0.40
CA MET A 1 -6.50 18.43 1.20
C MET A 1 -7.89 17.83 1.35
N LYS A 2 -8.10 16.57 0.97
CA LYS A 2 -9.40 15.89 1.09
C LYS A 2 -9.26 14.82 2.18
N ILE A 3 -10.20 14.80 3.12
CA ILE A 3 -10.24 13.79 4.19
C ILE A 3 -10.99 12.58 3.64
N ASP A 4 -10.40 11.40 3.79
CA ASP A 4 -11.02 10.11 3.50
C ASP A 4 -10.98 9.22 4.75
N GLN A 5 -11.94 8.30 4.86
CA GLN A 5 -11.99 7.31 5.91
C GLN A 5 -11.29 6.04 5.45
N ILE A 6 -10.66 5.32 6.37
CA ILE A 6 -10.15 3.98 6.10
C ILE A 6 -11.31 2.99 6.26
N SER A 7 -11.59 2.24 5.19
CA SER A 7 -12.65 1.22 5.18
C SER A 7 -12.16 -0.12 5.73
N GLU A 8 -10.87 -0.42 5.55
CA GLU A 8 -10.29 -1.71 5.93
C GLU A 8 -8.79 -1.56 6.25
N ILE A 9 -8.32 -2.31 7.24
CA ILE A 9 -6.90 -2.49 7.56
C ILE A 9 -6.71 -3.98 7.83
N GLY A 10 -5.66 -4.58 7.25
CA GLY A 10 -5.36 -5.99 7.46
C GLY A 10 -3.94 -6.35 7.09
N ILE A 11 -3.62 -7.64 7.26
CA ILE A 11 -2.39 -8.25 6.79
C ILE A 11 -2.79 -9.29 5.75
N ASP A 12 -2.19 -9.22 4.56
CA ASP A 12 -2.49 -10.15 3.48
C ASP A 12 -1.72 -11.47 3.62
N ILE A 13 -1.97 -12.41 2.71
CA ILE A 13 -1.33 -13.74 2.70
C ILE A 13 0.19 -13.71 2.48
N GLU A 14 0.74 -12.58 2.02
CA GLU A 14 2.18 -12.37 1.86
C GLU A 14 2.79 -11.65 3.07
N GLU A 15 2.04 -11.58 4.18
CA GLU A 15 2.43 -10.91 5.42
C GLU A 15 2.65 -9.39 5.27
N ARG A 16 1.99 -8.77 4.27
CA ARG A 16 2.09 -7.33 4.05
C ARG A 16 0.92 -6.61 4.70
N LEU A 17 1.21 -5.49 5.36
CA LEU A 17 0.18 -4.61 5.90
C LEU A 17 -0.53 -3.91 4.74
N TYR A 18 -1.86 -4.01 4.66
CA TYR A 18 -2.65 -3.24 3.71
C TYR A 18 -3.64 -2.28 4.39
N ILE A 19 -3.88 -1.15 3.71
CA ILE A 19 -4.82 -0.11 4.10
C ILE A 19 -5.71 0.22 2.90
N LYS A 20 -7.03 0.15 3.09
CA LYS A 20 -8.01 0.42 2.05
C LYS A 20 -8.76 1.73 2.31
N PRO A 21 -8.49 2.80 1.55
CA PRO A 21 -9.28 4.02 1.61
C PRO A 21 -10.72 3.75 1.15
N SER A 22 -11.68 4.50 1.69
CA SER A 22 -13.10 4.32 1.33
C SER A 22 -13.42 4.88 -0.06
N ILE A 23 -12.72 5.93 -0.48
CA ILE A 23 -13.03 6.68 -1.72
C ILE A 23 -11.78 6.86 -2.59
N ALA A 24 -10.65 7.19 -1.99
CA ALA A 24 -9.44 7.55 -2.72
C ALA A 24 -8.84 6.36 -3.48
N ARG A 25 -8.23 6.65 -4.63
CA ARG A 25 -7.38 5.71 -5.38
C ARG A 25 -6.04 6.37 -5.61
N PHE A 26 -4.98 5.59 -5.49
CA PHE A 26 -3.61 6.07 -5.57
C PHE A 26 -2.83 5.31 -6.65
N ASP A 27 -3.24 5.51 -7.90
CA ASP A 27 -2.73 4.75 -9.05
C ASP A 27 -1.20 4.88 -9.26
N LEU A 28 -0.58 5.95 -8.75
CA LEU A 28 0.84 6.27 -8.93
C LEU A 28 1.64 6.35 -7.61
N ILE A 29 1.16 5.74 -6.52
CA ILE A 29 1.82 5.84 -5.20
C ILE A 29 3.25 5.29 -5.19
N TYR A 30 3.58 4.35 -6.07
CA TYR A 30 4.94 3.84 -6.21
C TYR A 30 5.96 4.92 -6.62
N ARG A 31 5.52 6.05 -7.19
CA ARG A 31 6.40 7.16 -7.62
C ARG A 31 6.88 8.03 -6.47
N THR A 32 6.24 7.97 -5.30
CA THR A 32 6.68 8.75 -4.12
C THR A 32 7.77 8.06 -3.30
N ALA A 33 8.35 6.97 -3.83
CA ALA A 33 9.54 6.29 -3.28
C ALA A 33 9.42 5.83 -1.81
N THR A 34 8.20 5.51 -1.36
CA THR A 34 7.91 5.18 0.06
C THR A 34 7.65 3.70 0.31
N GLU A 35 8.24 2.79 -0.47
CA GLU A 35 8.02 1.32 -0.31
C GLU A 35 6.53 0.89 -0.30
N VAL A 36 5.63 1.72 -0.87
CA VAL A 36 4.20 1.43 -1.00
C VAL A 36 3.89 1.04 -2.43
N LEU A 37 3.20 -0.09 -2.60
CA LEU A 37 2.80 -0.60 -3.91
C LEU A 37 1.26 -0.56 -4.05
N PRO A 38 0.72 -0.17 -5.22
CA PRO A 38 -0.69 -0.31 -5.50
C PRO A 38 -1.01 -1.78 -5.83
N LEU A 39 -1.86 -2.41 -5.03
CA LEU A 39 -2.43 -3.73 -5.32
C LEU A 39 -3.88 -3.58 -5.73
N SER A 40 -4.14 -3.33 -7.02
CA SER A 40 -5.44 -3.33 -7.72
C SER A 40 -6.61 -2.49 -7.17
N VAL A 41 -6.63 -2.12 -5.88
CA VAL A 41 -7.58 -1.31 -5.10
C VAL A 41 -7.05 -1.02 -3.67
N GLU A 42 -5.93 -1.60 -3.25
CA GLU A 42 -5.41 -1.58 -1.87
C GLU A 42 -3.98 -1.02 -1.81
N LEU A 43 -3.67 -0.28 -0.74
CA LEU A 43 -2.31 0.16 -0.44
C LEU A 43 -1.64 -0.90 0.42
N SER A 44 -0.53 -1.47 -0.03
CA SER A 44 0.26 -2.41 0.78
C SER A 44 1.61 -1.78 1.14
N ILE A 45 1.95 -1.80 2.42
CA ILE A 45 3.29 -1.48 2.94
C ILE A 45 4.06 -2.80 2.96
N ALA A 46 4.98 -2.95 2.01
CA ALA A 46 5.90 -4.06 2.02
C ALA A 46 6.99 -3.79 3.08
N PRO A 47 7.39 -4.77 3.91
CA PRO A 47 8.63 -4.63 4.66
C PRO A 47 9.80 -4.49 3.69
N PRO A 48 10.86 -3.75 4.03
CA PRO A 48 12.06 -3.65 3.20
C PRO A 48 12.62 -5.06 3.04
N ARG A 49 12.36 -5.68 1.88
CA ARG A 49 13.18 -6.80 1.44
C ARG A 49 14.56 -6.18 1.26
N ILE A 50 15.50 -6.54 2.13
CA ILE A 50 16.92 -6.41 1.80
C ILE A 50 17.03 -6.98 0.38
N LEU A 51 17.44 -6.14 -0.56
CA LEU A 51 17.72 -6.49 -1.95
C LEU A 51 18.91 -7.44 -1.94
N GLU A 52 18.72 -8.66 -1.43
CA GLU A 52 19.66 -9.74 -1.59
C GLU A 52 19.40 -10.33 -2.99
N ASN A 53 20.29 -9.92 -3.90
CA ASN A 53 20.57 -10.49 -5.21
C ASN A 53 19.74 -9.94 -6.39
N LEU A 54 20.20 -8.78 -6.89
CA LEU A 54 20.40 -8.58 -8.33
C LEU A 54 21.75 -9.18 -8.74
#